data_AF-A0A7H4N0W4-F1
#
_entry.id   AF-A0A7H4N0W4-F1
#
_cell.length_a   1.000
_cell.length_b   1.000
_cell.length_c   1.000
_cell.angle_alpha   90.00
_cell.angle_beta   90.00
_cell.angle_gamma   90.00
#
_symmetry.space_group_name_H-M   'P 1'
#
loop_
_entity.id
_entity.type
_entity.pdbx_description
1 polymer ?
#
loop_
_entity_poly.entity_id
_entity_poly.type
_entity_poly.pdbx_seq_one_letter_code
_entity_poly.pdbx_strand_id
1 'polypeptide(L)' 'MKRGNTSITINMEVWVKKVSSEPIGQRYKATEALFIYVAVDNEGKPRALPTQ' A
#
# COMPACT_ATOMS: atom_id res chain seq x y z
N MET A 1 1.23 -8.99 3.72
CA MET A 1 1.30 -8.75 2.27
C MET A 1 0.89 -10.02 1.55
N LYS A 2 -0.17 -9.99 0.74
CA LYS A 2 -0.59 -11.16 -0.06
C LYS A 2 0.11 -11.11 -1.41
N ARG A 3 0.63 -12.24 -1.90
CA ARG A 3 1.26 -12.36 -3.22
C ARG A 3 0.48 -13.36 -4.08
N GLY A 4 0.18 -12.98 -5.32
CA GLY A 4 -0.20 -13.89 -6.39
C GLY A 4 1.01 -14.21 -7.27
N ASN A 5 0.81 -14.94 -8.37
CA ASN A 5 1.89 -15.25 -9.32
C ASN A 5 2.48 -13.98 -9.97
N THR A 6 1.62 -13.02 -10.32
CA THR A 6 1.99 -11.79 -11.03
C THR A 6 1.65 -10.51 -10.25
N SER A 7 1.10 -10.63 -9.03
CA SER A 7 0.55 -9.49 -8.31
C SER A 7 0.90 -9.46 -6.83
N ILE A 8 0.89 -8.27 -6.26
CA ILE A 8 1.08 -8.03 -4.83
C ILE A 8 -0.07 -7.20 -4.28
N THR A 9 -0.52 -7.52 -3.08
CA THR A 9 -1.51 -6.74 -2.35
C THR A 9 -0.84 -6.00 -1.20
N ILE A 10 -1.01 -4.68 -1.19
CA ILE A 10 -0.47 -3.74 -0.21
C ILE A 10 -1.65 -3.11 0.52
N ASN A 11 -1.70 -3.27 1.84
CA ASN A 11 -2.57 -2.45 2.69
C ASN A 11 -1.78 -1.17 3.02
N MET A 12 -2.36 -0.01 2.73
CA MET A 12 -1.76 1.28 2.99
C MET A 12 -2.64 2.07 3.97
N GLU A 13 -2.01 2.63 4.99
CA GLU A 13 -2.64 3.52 5.95
C GLU A 13 -1.97 4.89 5.91
N VAL A 14 -2.78 5.95 6.01
CA VAL A 14 -2.29 7.32 6.15
C VAL A 14 -2.62 7.82 7.54
N TRP A 15 -1.59 8.26 8.25
CA TRP A 15 -1.70 8.73 9.62
C TRP A 15 -1.36 10.21 9.71
N VAL A 16 -2.23 10.98 10.35
CA VAL A 16 -2.01 12.41 10.62
C VAL A 16 -1.66 12.59 12.08
N LYS A 17 -0.60 13.35 12.36
CA LYS A 17 -0.24 13.81 13.71
C LYS A 17 -0.74 15.24 13.91
N LYS A 18 -1.55 15.47 14.94
CA LYS A 18 -1.90 16.84 15.37
C LYS A 18 -0.67 17.52 15.95
N VAL A 19 -0.29 18.69 15.41
CA VAL A 19 0.91 19.45 15.85
C VAL A 19 0.58 20.80 16.46
N SER A 20 -0.66 21.28 16.34
CA SER A 20 -1.07 22.62 16.80
C SER A 20 -2.48 22.68 17.42
N SER A 21 -3.28 21.63 17.29
CA SER A 21 -4.63 21.55 17.86
C SER A 21 -4.71 20.50 18.95
N GLU A 22 -5.44 20.81 20.02
CA GLU A 22 -5.64 19.88 21.12
C GLU A 22 -6.51 18.67 20.71
N PRO A 23 -6.18 17.45 21.17
CA PRO A 23 -4.97 17.10 21.92
C PRO A 23 -3.72 17.06 21.03
N ILE A 24 -2.71 17.88 21.35
CA ILE A 24 -1.46 17.96 20.58
C ILE A 24 -0.71 16.62 20.69
N GLY A 25 -0.13 16.16 19.59
CA GLY A 25 0.64 14.92 19.54
C GLY A 25 -0.19 13.66 19.29
N GLN A 26 -1.53 13.76 19.33
CA GLN A 26 -2.42 12.67 18.95
C GLN A 26 -2.23 12.31 17.47
N ARG A 27 -2.20 11.00 17.18
CA ARG A 27 -2.26 10.47 15.81
C ARG A 27 -3.61 9.83 15.57
N TYR A 28 -4.15 10.00 14.37
CA TYR A 28 -5.32 9.27 13.92
C TYR A 28 -5.12 8.81 12.49
N LYS A 29 -5.73 7.66 12.16
CA LYS A 29 -5.73 7.12 10.82
C LYS A 29 -6.73 7.94 9.99
N ALA A 30 -6.22 8.70 9.03
CA ALA A 30 -7.03 9.55 8.16
C ALA A 30 -7.68 8.74 7.04
N THR A 31 -6.97 7.74 6.51
CA THR A 31 -7.50 6.84 5.48
C THR A 31 -6.79 5.48 5.52
N GLU A 32 -7.47 4.47 5.01
CA GLU A 32 -6.96 3.12 4.78
C GLU A 32 -7.43 2.67 3.40
N ALA A 33 -6.54 2.02 2.66
CA ALA A 33 -6.89 1.47 1.36
C ALA A 33 -6.08 0.20 1.04
N LEU A 34 -6.69 -0.65 0.22
CA LEU A 34 -6.08 -1.86 -0.30
C LEU A 34 -5.70 -1.65 -1.76
N PHE A 35 -4.41 -1.72 -2.07
CA PHE A 35 -3.90 -1.61 -3.43
C PHE A 35 -3.42 -2.97 -3.93
N ILE A 36 -3.75 -3.28 -5.18
CA ILE A 36 -3.26 -4.46 -5.88
C ILE A 36 -2.40 -3.97 -7.04
N TYR A 37 -1.13 -4.34 -7.02
CA TYR A 37 -0.19 -4.05 -8.10
C TYR A 37 0.08 -5.33 -8.88
N VAL A 38 0.16 -5.20 -10.21
CA VAL A 38 0.48 -6.30 -11.13
C VAL A 38 1.80 -5.98 -11.81
N ALA A 39 2.73 -6.93 -11.82
CA ALA A 39 3.96 -6.82 -12.58
C ALA A 39 3.67 -7.09 -14.06
N VAL A 40 4.07 -6.16 -14.92
CA VAL A 40 3.95 -6.25 -16.38
C VAL A 40 5.32 -6.24 -17.05
N ASP A 41 5.41 -6.85 -18.23
CA ASP A 41 6.58 -6.78 -19.11
C ASP A 41 6.50 -5.58 -20.08
N ASN A 42 7.47 -5.49 -20.99
CA ASN A 42 7.56 -4.39 -21.96
C ASN A 42 6.43 -4.41 -23.01
N GLU A 43 5.73 -5.54 -23.17
CA GLU A 43 4.57 -5.69 -24.05
C GLU A 43 3.25 -5.44 -23.30
N GLY A 44 3.32 -5.13 -22.01
CA GLY A 44 2.15 -4.93 -21.14
C GLY A 44 1.50 -6.22 -20.65
N LYS A 45 2.12 -7.38 -20.85
CA LYS A 45 1.59 -8.67 -20.36
C LYS A 45 2.00 -8.91 -18.91
N PRO A 46 1.14 -9.52 -18.08
CA PRO A 46 1.51 -9.88 -16.72
C PRO A 46 2.69 -10.85 -16.69
N ARG A 47 3.69 -10.56 -15.86
CA ARG A 47 4.87 -11.41 -15.67
C ARG A 47 4.95 -11.96 -14.26
N ALA A 48 5.58 -13.13 -14.12
CA ALA A 48 5.80 -13.73 -12.81
C ALA A 48 6.66 -12.82 -11.92
N LEU A 49 6.33 -12.80 -10.64
CA LEU A 49 7.15 -12.16 -9.61
C LEU A 49 8.38 -13.04 -9.32
N PRO A 50 9.51 -12.46 -8.86
CA PRO A 50 10.67 -13.23 -8.43
C PRO A 50 10.31 -14.20 -7.31
N THR A 51 10.86 -15.42 -7.38
CA THR A 51 10.83 -16.37 -6.26
C THR A 51 11.67 -15.83 -5.11
N GLN A 52 11.23 -16.12 -3.88
CA GLN A 52 11.89 -15.68 -2.66
C GLN A 52 12.99 -16.65 -2.22
#